data_AF-A0A7S2A8B5-F1
#
_entry.id   AF-A0A7S2A8B5-F1
#
_cell.length_a   1.000
_cell.length_b   1.000
_cell.length_c   1.000
_cell.angle_alpha   90.00
_cell.angle_beta   90.00
_cell.angle_gamma   90.00
#
_symmetry.space_group_name_H-M   'P 1'
#
loop_
_entity.id
_entity.type
_entity.pdbx_description
1 polymer ?
#
loop_
_entity_poly.entity_id
_entity_poly.type
_entity_poly.pdbx_seq_one_letter_code
_entity_poly.pdbx_strand_id
1 'polypeptide(L)'
;SGPKGGGGLGVSTEAAAEESSSSAEEDAGPSDESESESSSSDVDEELEAAIAAAAVENMSISGPHVRPSTFGSLPYVDTSSLSTTGGHRVLFVLGGPGAGKGTQSELMIENYKCVHLSVGELLRDERAKGAESPRGKLIEDCLVQGKIVPVGISLELLRDAMDDASKSPASDGNRYGARLFLVDGFPRNFDNLRGWTDDMPRSASAVGCLSYDCPDDVLEKRILERGRTSGRSDDNVESARKRFETFRTQTAPVVRALEGVEASQKAEGGNECSTVRVAHINGKGTIEEVWDLTREAVDGYVLNDVLSANAALMEAVNAGDAAAYAALCDAGMLVDEDEEDEDAAENEDEGGRIARIFEEYEVARLAPPEDDDEGSAPSVTVTQKHEVSNAEASIQDGTKAVVSYDRTMLITIQGEGEGEGGETVERTVRETRVWSHGEGGWKCVHFYRTLIEE
;
A
#
# COMPACT_ATOMS: atom_id res chain seq x y z
N SER A 1 -28.88 -59.22 51.45
CA SER A 1 -28.39 -57.85 51.71
C SER A 1 -28.68 -57.03 50.46
N GLY A 2 -29.95 -56.63 50.33
CA GLY A 2 -30.51 -56.13 49.09
C GLY A 2 -30.46 -54.61 48.95
N PRO A 3 -30.60 -54.12 47.70
CA PRO A 3 -30.77 -52.72 47.32
C PRO A 3 -32.24 -52.29 47.45
N LYS A 4 -32.53 -50.99 47.29
CA LYS A 4 -33.82 -50.33 46.95
C LYS A 4 -33.64 -48.82 47.18
N GLY A 5 -34.19 -47.88 46.44
CA GLY A 5 -35.29 -47.78 45.46
C GLY A 5 -35.59 -46.27 45.40
N GLY A 6 -35.85 -45.64 44.27
CA GLY A 6 -37.05 -45.83 43.46
C GLY A 6 -38.11 -44.79 43.86
N GLY A 7 -38.54 -43.96 42.91
CA GLY A 7 -39.64 -43.02 43.11
C GLY A 7 -39.73 -41.97 42.01
N GLY A 8 -40.19 -42.39 40.83
CA GLY A 8 -40.66 -41.48 39.78
C GLY A 8 -42.17 -41.20 39.88
N LEU A 9 -42.69 -40.67 38.77
CA LEU A 9 -44.08 -40.37 38.40
C LEU A 9 -44.54 -38.95 38.81
N GLY A 10 -45.18 -38.17 37.95
CA GLY A 10 -45.69 -38.44 36.61
C GLY A 10 -46.44 -37.22 36.07
N VAL A 11 -46.39 -37.11 34.75
CA VAL A 11 -47.03 -36.13 33.85
C VAL A 11 -48.56 -36.24 33.89
N SER A 12 -49.28 -35.14 33.59
CA SER A 12 -50.46 -35.06 32.68
C SER A 12 -51.10 -33.65 32.75
N THR A 13 -51.08 -32.88 31.65
CA THR A 13 -52.21 -32.55 30.72
C THR A 13 -53.30 -31.68 31.38
N GLU A 14 -54.02 -30.74 30.77
CA GLU A 14 -54.35 -30.31 29.39
C GLU A 14 -55.21 -29.03 29.49
N ALA A 15 -55.26 -28.23 28.41
CA ALA A 15 -56.36 -27.33 27.97
C ALA A 15 -56.89 -26.21 28.90
N ALA A 16 -57.56 -25.14 28.46
CA ALA A 16 -57.68 -24.28 27.28
C ALA A 16 -58.91 -23.38 27.57
N ALA A 17 -58.97 -22.19 26.96
CA ALA A 17 -60.15 -21.31 26.75
C ALA A 17 -60.71 -20.58 28.00
N GLU A 18 -61.29 -19.38 27.96
CA GLU A 18 -61.57 -18.34 26.96
C GLU A 18 -62.08 -17.10 27.77
N GLU A 19 -61.59 -15.89 27.47
CA GLU A 19 -62.32 -14.71 27.01
C GLU A 19 -63.15 -13.82 27.98
N SER A 20 -62.80 -12.52 27.92
CA SER A 20 -63.66 -11.33 27.75
C SER A 20 -64.07 -10.41 28.94
N SER A 21 -63.52 -9.18 28.84
CA SER A 21 -64.20 -7.86 28.87
C SER A 21 -64.49 -7.10 30.19
N SER A 22 -63.91 -5.89 30.29
CA SER A 22 -64.55 -4.54 30.42
C SER A 22 -63.53 -3.55 31.04
N SER A 23 -63.03 -2.53 30.32
CA SER A 23 -63.42 -1.08 30.33
C SER A 23 -64.02 -0.57 31.66
N ALA A 24 -63.71 0.60 32.23
CA ALA A 24 -62.88 1.78 31.96
C ALA A 24 -62.47 2.33 33.37
N GLU A 25 -61.51 3.25 33.52
CA GLU A 25 -61.79 4.68 33.76
C GLU A 25 -60.47 5.47 33.91
N GLU A 26 -60.62 6.77 33.69
CA GLU A 26 -59.66 7.86 33.54
C GLU A 26 -58.73 8.10 34.74
N ASP A 27 -57.48 8.51 34.47
CA ASP A 27 -56.84 9.54 35.30
C ASP A 27 -55.84 10.35 34.46
N ALA A 28 -55.94 11.67 34.61
CA ALA A 28 -55.18 12.67 33.88
C ALA A 28 -54.05 13.22 34.75
N GLY A 29 -52.81 13.13 34.28
CA GLY A 29 -51.65 13.83 34.84
C GLY A 29 -50.87 14.52 33.73
N PRO A 30 -50.37 15.76 33.93
CA PRO A 30 -49.66 16.48 32.87
C PRO A 30 -48.20 16.02 32.85
N SER A 31 -47.75 15.42 31.75
CA SER A 31 -46.34 15.24 31.44
C SER A 31 -45.89 16.39 30.53
N ASP A 32 -45.13 17.28 31.15
CA ASP A 32 -44.27 18.28 30.53
C ASP A 32 -43.15 17.54 29.79
N GLU A 33 -43.31 17.31 28.49
CA GLU A 33 -42.25 16.79 27.60
C GLU A 33 -42.35 17.47 26.23
N SER A 34 -41.37 18.30 25.91
CA SER A 34 -40.75 18.38 24.56
C SER A 34 -39.72 19.50 24.47
N GLU A 35 -38.60 19.37 25.19
CA GLU A 35 -37.34 19.98 24.80
C GLU A 35 -36.20 19.01 25.15
N SER A 36 -35.75 18.17 24.19
CA SER A 36 -34.36 17.67 24.11
C SER A 36 -34.08 16.62 23.01
N GLU A 37 -34.74 16.64 21.84
CA GLU A 37 -34.35 15.75 20.73
C GLU A 37 -33.45 16.42 19.66
N SER A 38 -33.07 17.69 19.85
CA SER A 38 -32.31 18.45 18.85
C SER A 38 -30.78 18.46 19.06
N SER A 39 -30.20 17.65 19.95
CA SER A 39 -28.77 17.81 20.31
C SER A 39 -27.84 16.72 19.79
N SER A 40 -28.33 15.54 19.38
CA SER A 40 -27.45 14.47 18.85
C SER A 40 -27.28 14.53 17.34
N SER A 41 -28.32 14.92 16.60
CA SER A 41 -28.27 15.06 15.14
C SER A 41 -27.30 16.15 14.68
N ASP A 42 -27.30 17.29 15.38
CA ASP A 42 -26.54 18.47 14.97
C ASP A 42 -25.03 18.27 15.18
N VAL A 43 -24.64 17.51 16.21
CA VAL A 43 -23.24 17.15 16.49
C VAL A 43 -22.71 16.15 15.45
N ASP A 44 -23.55 15.20 15.03
CA ASP A 44 -23.18 14.26 13.97
C ASP A 44 -23.05 15.00 12.62
N GLU A 45 -23.96 15.92 12.29
CA GLU A 45 -23.86 16.74 11.08
C GLU A 45 -22.61 17.62 11.03
N GLU A 46 -22.24 18.28 12.14
CA GLU A 46 -21.03 19.10 12.22
C GLU A 46 -19.76 18.24 12.04
N LEU A 47 -19.73 17.05 12.64
CA LEU A 47 -18.61 16.11 12.49
C LEU A 47 -18.49 15.60 11.05
N GLU A 48 -19.60 15.23 10.39
CA GLU A 48 -19.59 14.81 8.99
C GLU A 48 -19.13 15.94 8.06
N ALA A 49 -19.57 17.18 8.31
CA ALA A 49 -19.12 18.34 7.55
C ALA A 49 -17.61 18.58 7.74
N ALA A 50 -17.09 18.42 8.96
CA ALA A 50 -15.65 18.54 9.23
C ALA A 50 -14.84 17.44 8.54
N ILE A 51 -15.34 16.19 8.50
CA ILE A 51 -14.71 15.08 7.78
C ILE A 51 -14.64 15.36 6.29
N ALA A 52 -15.74 15.82 5.68
CA ALA A 52 -15.78 16.16 4.27
C ALA A 52 -14.82 17.30 3.92
N ALA A 53 -14.76 18.35 4.76
CA ALA A 53 -13.81 19.45 4.60
C ALA A 53 -12.36 18.97 4.71
N ALA A 54 -12.06 18.10 5.69
CA ALA A 54 -10.74 17.51 5.85
C ALA A 54 -10.35 16.65 4.65
N ALA A 55 -11.27 15.89 4.07
CA ALA A 55 -10.99 15.11 2.85
C ALA A 55 -10.57 16.02 1.69
N VAL A 56 -11.28 17.13 1.45
CA VAL A 56 -10.97 18.08 0.38
C VAL A 56 -9.63 18.78 0.63
N GLU A 57 -9.35 19.21 1.86
CA GLU A 57 -8.09 19.88 2.21
C GLU A 57 -6.88 18.96 2.02
N ASN A 58 -7.06 17.64 2.13
CA ASN A 58 -5.99 16.64 2.09
C ASN A 58 -5.93 15.84 0.79
N MET A 59 -6.51 16.33 -0.32
CA MET A 59 -6.47 15.63 -1.62
C MET A 59 -5.05 15.39 -2.16
N SER A 60 -4.07 16.21 -1.76
CA SER A 60 -2.66 16.11 -2.17
C SER A 60 -1.75 15.42 -1.17
N ILE A 61 -2.29 14.59 -0.26
CA ILE A 61 -1.53 13.89 0.79
C ILE A 61 -0.44 12.94 0.22
N SER A 62 -0.63 12.44 -1.01
CA SER A 62 0.34 11.65 -1.77
C SER A 62 1.27 12.50 -2.65
N GLY A 63 1.15 13.84 -2.62
CA GLY A 63 1.82 14.73 -3.57
C GLY A 63 1.06 14.90 -4.89
N PRO A 64 1.75 15.10 -6.03
CA PRO A 64 1.11 15.29 -7.33
C PRO A 64 0.17 14.14 -7.66
N HIS A 65 -1.03 14.46 -8.14
CA HIS A 65 -2.00 13.44 -8.51
C HIS A 65 -1.50 12.67 -9.75
N VAL A 66 -1.23 11.38 -9.58
CA VAL A 66 -0.83 10.47 -10.66
C VAL A 66 -2.08 9.88 -11.30
N ARG A 67 -2.12 9.84 -12.63
CA ARG A 67 -3.26 9.28 -13.35
C ARG A 67 -3.24 7.75 -13.31
N PRO A 68 -4.37 7.10 -13.03
CA PRO A 68 -4.49 5.66 -13.21
C PRO A 68 -4.20 5.24 -14.66
N SER A 69 -3.56 4.09 -14.82
CA SER A 69 -3.25 3.46 -16.09
C SER A 69 -3.68 1.98 -16.04
N THR A 70 -3.54 1.28 -17.16
CA THR A 70 -3.82 -0.15 -17.27
C THR A 70 -2.67 -0.87 -17.95
N PHE A 71 -2.25 -1.99 -17.38
CA PHE A 71 -1.35 -2.92 -18.02
C PHE A 71 -2.17 -4.11 -18.54
N GLY A 72 -2.46 -4.11 -19.84
CA GLY A 72 -3.53 -4.93 -20.40
C GLY A 72 -4.88 -4.55 -19.78
N SER A 73 -5.51 -5.50 -19.07
CA SER A 73 -6.75 -5.26 -18.31
C SER A 73 -6.54 -4.93 -16.83
N LEU A 74 -5.31 -4.97 -16.33
CA LEU A 74 -5.02 -4.77 -14.90
C LEU A 74 -4.84 -3.28 -14.60
N PRO A 75 -5.65 -2.67 -13.72
CA PRO A 75 -5.47 -1.27 -13.33
C PRO A 75 -4.26 -1.12 -12.41
N TYR A 76 -3.51 -0.04 -12.58
CA TYR A 76 -2.43 0.35 -11.68
C TYR A 76 -2.25 1.88 -11.65
N VAL A 77 -1.57 2.36 -10.62
CA VAL A 77 -1.15 3.76 -10.46
C VAL A 77 0.35 3.77 -10.24
N ASP A 78 1.09 4.46 -11.09
CA ASP A 78 2.55 4.52 -10.97
C ASP A 78 2.98 5.36 -9.75
N THR A 79 3.14 4.69 -8.61
CA THR A 79 3.64 5.30 -7.38
C THR A 79 5.17 5.36 -7.32
N SER A 80 5.89 4.76 -8.28
CA SER A 80 7.35 4.78 -8.31
C SER A 80 7.87 6.20 -8.54
N SER A 81 7.15 6.97 -9.36
CA SER A 81 7.38 8.40 -9.60
C SER A 81 7.42 9.22 -8.30
N LEU A 82 6.65 8.84 -7.27
CA LEU A 82 6.62 9.52 -5.97
C LEU A 82 7.94 9.38 -5.18
N SER A 83 8.79 8.43 -5.55
CA SER A 83 10.10 8.19 -4.95
C SER A 83 11.27 8.77 -5.76
N THR A 84 11.05 9.05 -7.06
CA THR A 84 12.10 9.52 -8.00
C THR A 84 12.68 10.90 -7.65
N THR A 85 11.96 11.72 -6.88
CA THR A 85 12.45 13.01 -6.36
C THR A 85 13.18 12.91 -5.02
N GLY A 86 13.56 11.69 -4.60
CA GLY A 86 14.17 11.44 -3.29
C GLY A 86 13.15 11.33 -2.15
N GLY A 87 11.87 11.16 -2.47
CA GLY A 87 10.77 10.98 -1.52
C GLY A 87 10.61 9.54 -1.04
N HIS A 88 9.96 9.36 0.12
CA HIS A 88 9.62 8.06 0.71
C HIS A 88 8.14 7.72 0.50
N ARG A 89 7.76 6.44 0.52
CA ARG A 89 6.36 6.00 0.44
C ARG A 89 5.90 5.56 1.83
N VAL A 90 4.71 5.99 2.21
CA VAL A 90 4.19 5.75 3.56
C VAL A 90 2.85 5.06 3.53
N LEU A 91 2.74 4.01 4.34
CA LEU A 91 1.49 3.36 4.69
C LEU A 91 1.19 3.70 6.16
N PHE A 92 0.12 4.44 6.40
CA PHE A 92 -0.31 4.72 7.77
C PHE A 92 -0.87 3.45 8.41
N VAL A 93 -0.54 3.21 9.68
CA VAL A 93 -1.07 2.10 10.45
C VAL A 93 -1.89 2.68 11.60
N LEU A 94 -3.22 2.69 11.43
CA LEU A 94 -4.18 3.30 12.33
C LEU A 94 -5.04 2.24 13.02
N GLY A 95 -5.56 2.58 14.20
CA GLY A 95 -6.38 1.67 15.00
C GLY A 95 -6.25 1.95 16.49
N GLY A 96 -7.24 1.49 17.26
CA GLY A 96 -7.29 1.71 18.70
C GLY A 96 -6.07 1.13 19.45
N PRO A 97 -5.78 1.60 20.68
CA PRO A 97 -4.78 0.96 21.52
C PRO A 97 -5.21 -0.49 21.82
N GLY A 98 -4.33 -1.47 21.64
CA GLY A 98 -4.69 -2.89 21.79
C GLY A 98 -5.25 -3.56 20.53
N ALA A 99 -5.38 -2.85 19.40
CA ALA A 99 -5.89 -3.40 18.14
C ALA A 99 -4.96 -4.43 17.48
N GLY A 100 -3.73 -4.58 17.95
CA GLY A 100 -2.75 -5.53 17.39
C GLY A 100 -1.78 -4.94 16.35
N LYS A 101 -1.84 -3.63 16.08
CA LYS A 101 -0.97 -2.93 15.11
C LYS A 101 0.50 -3.33 15.18
N GLY A 102 1.13 -3.23 16.36
CA GLY A 102 2.56 -3.54 16.51
C GLY A 102 2.91 -4.98 16.14
N THR A 103 2.07 -5.95 16.52
CA THR A 103 2.24 -7.37 16.15
C THR A 103 2.16 -7.55 14.63
N GLN A 104 1.22 -6.87 13.98
CA GLN A 104 1.07 -6.96 12.52
C GLN A 104 2.19 -6.21 11.78
N SER A 105 2.70 -5.10 12.35
CA SER A 105 3.90 -4.42 11.85
C SER A 105 5.13 -5.31 11.86
N GLU A 106 5.34 -6.11 12.92
CA GLU A 106 6.46 -7.07 12.99
C GLU A 106 6.36 -8.13 11.88
N LEU A 107 5.16 -8.68 11.65
CA LEU A 107 4.92 -9.63 10.56
C LEU A 107 5.14 -8.99 9.18
N MET A 108 4.73 -7.73 9.00
CA MET A 108 4.98 -6.99 7.75
C MET A 108 6.47 -6.78 7.49
N ILE A 109 7.25 -6.43 8.52
CA ILE A 109 8.72 -6.31 8.41
C ILE A 109 9.32 -7.65 7.98
N GLU A 110 8.88 -8.77 8.55
CA GLU A 110 9.41 -10.08 8.23
C GLU A 110 9.12 -10.48 6.77
N ASN A 111 7.89 -10.25 6.28
CA ASN A 111 7.41 -10.76 4.99
C ASN A 111 7.66 -9.80 3.82
N TYR A 112 7.60 -8.49 4.06
CA TYR A 112 7.74 -7.45 3.02
C TYR A 112 8.99 -6.59 3.19
N LYS A 113 9.81 -6.81 4.24
CA LYS A 113 11.06 -6.07 4.47
C LYS A 113 10.91 -4.54 4.55
N CYS A 114 9.70 -4.07 4.86
CA CYS A 114 9.39 -2.65 5.08
C CYS A 114 9.99 -2.14 6.39
N VAL A 115 10.05 -0.81 6.56
CA VAL A 115 10.54 -0.19 7.79
C VAL A 115 9.38 0.31 8.65
N HIS A 116 9.33 -0.09 9.91
CA HIS A 116 8.31 0.38 10.85
C HIS A 116 8.82 1.55 11.69
N LEU A 117 8.06 2.65 11.70
CA LEU A 117 8.32 3.85 12.47
C LEU A 117 7.13 4.15 13.38
N SER A 118 7.34 4.05 14.70
CA SER A 118 6.34 4.46 15.69
C SER A 118 6.57 5.90 16.12
N VAL A 119 5.64 6.82 15.80
CA VAL A 119 5.78 8.24 16.20
C VAL A 119 5.84 8.40 17.72
N GLY A 120 5.12 7.55 18.45
CA GLY A 120 5.17 7.56 19.91
C GLY A 120 6.54 7.17 20.46
N GLU A 121 7.27 6.27 19.78
CA GLU A 121 8.64 5.88 20.15
C GLU A 121 9.64 6.96 19.79
N LEU A 122 9.57 7.50 18.56
CA LEU A 122 10.41 8.62 18.12
C LEU A 122 10.33 9.80 19.10
N LEU A 123 9.13 10.15 19.57
CA LEU A 123 8.93 11.20 20.57
C LEU A 123 9.53 10.86 21.94
N ARG A 124 9.45 9.60 22.39
CA ARG A 124 10.02 9.16 23.67
C ARG A 124 11.55 9.14 23.62
N ASP A 125 12.12 8.65 22.53
CA ASP A 125 13.56 8.58 22.33
C ASP A 125 14.15 9.98 22.22
N GLU A 126 13.51 10.86 21.45
CA GLU A 126 13.94 12.25 21.33
C GLU A 126 13.86 12.99 22.67
N ARG A 127 12.80 12.75 23.45
CA ARG A 127 12.66 13.25 24.81
C ARG A 127 13.77 12.72 25.73
N ALA A 128 14.13 11.44 25.62
CA ALA A 128 15.16 10.83 26.46
C ALA A 128 16.56 11.43 26.24
N LYS A 129 16.83 12.00 25.05
CA LYS A 129 18.05 12.78 24.76
C LYS A 129 18.12 14.10 25.57
N GLY A 130 17.01 14.53 26.17
CA GLY A 130 16.98 15.68 27.08
C GLY A 130 17.50 16.97 26.44
N ALA A 131 18.34 17.70 27.18
CA ALA A 131 18.89 18.99 26.74
C ALA A 131 19.93 18.88 25.60
N GLU A 132 20.40 17.67 25.26
CA GLU A 132 21.32 17.46 24.14
C GLU A 132 20.61 17.59 22.78
N SER A 133 19.28 17.45 22.76
CA SER A 133 18.43 17.78 21.61
C SER A 133 17.57 19.02 21.87
N PRO A 134 17.62 20.05 21.00
CA PRO A 134 16.66 21.16 21.06
C PRO A 134 15.20 20.69 21.00
N ARG A 135 14.91 19.63 20.22
CA ARG A 135 13.57 19.03 20.14
C ARG A 135 13.23 18.27 21.41
N GLY A 136 14.18 17.53 21.98
CA GLY A 136 14.01 16.79 23.23
C GLY A 136 13.57 17.68 24.39
N LYS A 137 14.23 18.84 24.54
CA LYS A 137 13.83 19.86 25.51
C LYS A 137 12.42 20.40 25.24
N LEU A 138 12.09 20.71 23.99
CA LEU A 138 10.78 21.25 23.65
C LEU A 138 9.65 20.23 23.90
N ILE A 139 9.90 18.95 23.63
CA ILE A 139 8.98 17.84 23.92
C ILE A 139 8.76 17.74 25.44
N GLU A 140 9.83 17.76 26.24
CA GLU A 140 9.73 17.77 27.71
C GLU A 140 8.91 18.97 28.20
N ASP A 141 9.22 20.18 27.72
CA ASP A 141 8.51 21.41 28.11
C ASP A 141 7.02 21.35 27.76
N CYS A 142 6.66 20.81 26.60
CA CYS A 142 5.25 20.62 26.22
C CYS A 142 4.55 19.65 27.18
N LEU A 143 5.17 18.51 27.47
CA LEU A 143 4.59 17.49 28.35
C LEU A 143 4.43 17.97 29.79
N VAL A 144 5.44 18.66 30.35
CA VAL A 144 5.39 19.24 31.69
C VAL A 144 4.28 20.29 31.80
N GLN A 145 4.05 21.07 30.74
CA GLN A 145 2.99 22.08 30.68
C GLN A 145 1.62 21.51 30.31
N GLY A 146 1.50 20.19 30.10
CA GLY A 146 0.26 19.54 29.65
C GLY A 146 -0.18 19.95 28.25
N LYS A 147 0.74 20.46 27.42
CA LYS A 147 0.49 20.88 26.04
C LYS A 147 0.73 19.71 25.07
N ILE A 148 -0.04 19.71 23.99
CA ILE A 148 0.14 18.77 22.88
C ILE A 148 1.46 19.11 22.18
N VAL A 149 2.25 18.08 21.86
CA VAL A 149 3.48 18.24 21.07
C VAL A 149 3.10 18.77 19.68
N PRO A 150 3.70 19.89 19.21
CA PRO A 150 3.41 20.43 17.89
C PRO A 150 3.63 19.41 16.77
N VAL A 151 2.72 19.36 15.80
CA VAL A 151 2.76 18.43 14.66
C VAL A 151 4.09 18.49 13.90
N GLY A 152 4.65 19.69 13.71
CA GLY A 152 5.91 19.89 13.00
C GLY A 152 7.07 19.08 13.58
N ILE A 153 7.11 18.88 14.90
CA ILE A 153 8.16 18.06 15.53
C ILE A 153 8.00 16.59 15.15
N SER A 154 6.76 16.08 15.17
CA SER A 154 6.48 14.70 14.75
C SER A 154 6.86 14.48 13.28
N LEU A 155 6.55 15.44 12.40
CA LEU A 155 6.91 15.37 10.98
C LEU A 155 8.43 15.44 10.76
N GLU A 156 9.12 16.33 11.47
CA GLU A 156 10.58 16.41 11.42
C GLU A 156 11.24 15.10 11.88
N LEU A 157 10.79 14.53 13.00
CA LEU A 157 11.30 13.25 13.50
C LEU A 157 11.02 12.10 12.54
N LEU A 158 9.83 12.06 11.94
CA LEU A 158 9.49 11.07 10.92
C LEU A 158 10.40 11.19 9.70
N ARG A 159 10.61 12.41 9.18
CA ARG A 159 11.49 12.65 8.04
C ARG A 159 12.92 12.21 8.32
N ASP A 160 13.49 12.63 9.45
CA ASP A 160 14.85 12.27 9.82
C ASP A 160 14.99 10.74 9.98
N ALA A 161 14.00 10.08 10.61
CA ALA A 161 13.99 8.62 10.75
C ALA A 161 13.89 7.88 9.41
N MET A 162 13.07 8.37 8.47
CA MET A 162 12.99 7.80 7.12
C MET A 162 14.30 7.99 6.35
N ASP A 163 14.90 9.18 6.43
CA ASP A 163 16.17 9.48 5.77
C ASP A 163 17.30 8.60 6.32
N ASP A 164 17.42 8.45 7.64
CA ASP A 164 18.46 7.63 8.26
C ASP A 164 18.28 6.14 7.96
N ALA A 165 17.03 5.67 7.97
CA ALA A 165 16.70 4.31 7.53
C ALA A 165 16.95 4.11 6.03
N SER A 166 16.88 5.14 5.19
CA SER A 166 17.20 5.01 3.77
C SER A 166 18.70 4.99 3.46
N LYS A 167 19.54 5.57 4.33
CA LYS A 167 21.00 5.68 4.13
C LYS A 167 21.81 4.50 4.68
N SER A 168 21.24 3.75 5.62
CA SER A 168 21.98 2.67 6.30
C SER A 168 21.88 1.38 5.50
N PRO A 169 22.99 0.81 4.97
CA PRO A 169 22.96 -0.53 4.42
C PRO A 169 22.60 -1.50 5.55
N ALA A 170 21.59 -2.35 5.36
CA ALA A 170 21.35 -3.40 6.34
C ALA A 170 22.51 -4.38 6.31
N SER A 171 22.98 -4.77 7.48
CA SER A 171 24.07 -5.74 7.67
C SER A 171 23.79 -7.13 7.08
N ASP A 172 22.57 -7.39 6.62
CA ASP A 172 22.07 -8.65 6.05
C ASP A 172 21.64 -8.54 4.57
N GLY A 173 21.89 -7.40 3.90
CA GLY A 173 21.61 -7.23 2.46
C GLY A 173 20.13 -7.24 2.08
N ASN A 174 19.22 -7.14 3.04
CA ASN A 174 17.79 -7.37 2.80
C ASN A 174 16.91 -6.24 3.37
N ARG A 175 16.97 -5.04 2.74
CA ARG A 175 15.90 -4.05 2.88
C ARG A 175 15.05 -4.08 1.63
N TYR A 176 13.76 -3.84 1.80
CA TYR A 176 12.89 -3.39 0.72
C TYR A 176 13.44 -2.04 0.22
N GLY A 177 14.41 -2.10 -0.68
CA GLY A 177 14.90 -0.92 -1.38
C GLY A 177 13.80 -0.37 -2.24
N ALA A 178 13.46 0.90 -2.06
CA ALA A 178 12.16 1.52 -2.39
C ALA A 178 11.19 1.66 -1.19
N ARG A 179 11.75 2.08 -0.04
CA ARG A 179 11.19 3.15 0.81
C ARG A 179 9.71 3.00 1.20
N LEU A 180 9.21 1.80 1.49
CA LEU A 180 7.89 1.64 2.12
C LEU A 180 8.04 1.71 3.64
N PHE A 181 7.52 2.78 4.23
CA PHE A 181 7.52 3.01 5.66
C PHE A 181 6.13 2.80 6.24
N LEU A 182 6.04 1.95 7.25
CA LEU A 182 4.86 1.79 8.08
C LEU A 182 4.92 2.85 9.17
N VAL A 183 4.00 3.82 9.13
CA VAL A 183 3.93 4.89 10.14
C VAL A 183 2.81 4.56 11.13
N ASP A 184 3.19 4.08 12.33
CA ASP A 184 2.26 3.77 13.41
C ASP A 184 2.02 4.98 14.31
N GLY A 185 0.73 5.27 14.53
CA GLY A 185 0.29 6.28 15.48
C GLY A 185 0.39 7.71 14.94
N PHE A 186 0.33 7.89 13.63
CA PHE A 186 0.16 9.16 12.94
C PHE A 186 -0.52 8.92 11.59
N PRO A 187 -1.43 9.79 11.11
CA PRO A 187 -2.01 10.95 11.80
C PRO A 187 -3.03 10.53 12.89
N ARG A 188 -3.13 11.30 13.98
CA ARG A 188 -4.08 11.02 15.09
C ARG A 188 -5.30 11.95 15.14
N ASN A 189 -5.25 13.06 14.42
CA ASN A 189 -6.29 14.08 14.35
C ASN A 189 -6.14 14.89 13.04
N PHE A 190 -7.09 15.77 12.75
CA PHE A 190 -7.06 16.58 11.52
C PHE A 190 -5.86 17.54 11.44
N ASP A 191 -5.36 18.07 12.55
CA ASP A 191 -4.15 18.90 12.55
C ASP A 191 -2.92 18.11 12.10
N ASN A 192 -2.82 16.83 12.48
CA ASN A 192 -1.77 15.93 12.01
C ASN A 192 -1.91 15.65 10.51
N LEU A 193 -3.14 15.38 10.06
CA LEU A 193 -3.43 15.09 8.67
C LEU A 193 -3.09 16.31 7.78
N ARG A 194 -3.56 17.49 8.17
CA ARG A 194 -3.25 18.75 7.49
C ARG A 194 -1.75 19.06 7.50
N GLY A 195 -1.11 18.95 8.66
CA GLY A 195 0.34 19.18 8.77
C GLY A 195 1.14 18.25 7.86
N TRP A 196 0.71 16.99 7.71
CA TRP A 196 1.30 16.10 6.72
C TRP A 196 1.15 16.68 5.31
N THR A 197 -0.06 17.02 4.89
CA THR A 197 -0.32 17.53 3.53
C THR A 197 0.44 18.82 3.22
N ASP A 198 0.62 19.69 4.21
CA ASP A 198 1.32 20.96 4.04
C ASP A 198 2.86 20.76 3.91
N ASP A 199 3.45 19.88 4.73
CA ASP A 199 4.91 19.83 4.92
C ASP A 199 5.60 18.59 4.34
N MET A 200 4.91 17.46 4.19
CA MET A 200 5.52 16.17 3.82
C MET A 200 5.61 15.83 2.33
N PRO A 201 4.72 16.27 1.41
CA PRO A 201 4.68 15.75 0.04
C PRO A 201 5.97 15.87 -0.79
N ARG A 202 6.94 16.68 -0.36
CA ARG A 202 8.27 16.77 -0.99
C ARG A 202 9.26 15.72 -0.50
N SER A 203 9.03 15.15 0.68
CA SER A 203 9.92 14.20 1.35
C SER A 203 9.29 12.82 1.50
N ALA A 204 7.96 12.74 1.60
CA ALA A 204 7.25 11.48 1.66
C ALA A 204 5.81 11.60 1.16
N SER A 205 5.33 10.53 0.53
CA SER A 205 3.98 10.42 -0.03
C SER A 205 3.21 9.35 0.71
N ALA A 206 2.03 9.69 1.22
CA ALA A 206 1.13 8.71 1.80
C ALA A 206 0.43 7.94 0.67
N VAL A 207 0.73 6.65 0.52
CA VAL A 207 0.13 5.78 -0.50
C VAL A 207 -1.08 5.01 0.02
N GLY A 208 -1.31 5.00 1.34
CA GLY A 208 -2.50 4.39 1.91
C GLY A 208 -2.56 4.37 3.43
N CYS A 209 -3.57 3.68 3.95
CA CYS A 209 -3.82 3.48 5.36
C CYS A 209 -4.35 2.06 5.63
N LEU A 210 -3.76 1.38 6.60
CA LEU A 210 -4.30 0.17 7.23
C LEU A 210 -5.04 0.57 8.51
N SER A 211 -6.37 0.46 8.54
CA SER A 211 -7.19 0.72 9.72
C SER A 211 -7.56 -0.60 10.41
N TYR A 212 -7.06 -0.81 11.62
CA TYR A 212 -7.39 -1.97 12.44
C TYR A 212 -8.62 -1.69 13.29
N ASP A 213 -9.73 -2.30 12.89
CA ASP A 213 -11.02 -2.16 13.54
C ASP A 213 -11.23 -3.29 14.52
N CYS A 214 -11.45 -2.94 15.78
CA CYS A 214 -11.63 -3.91 16.86
C CYS A 214 -12.64 -3.36 17.86
N PRO A 215 -13.63 -4.17 18.31
CA PRO A 215 -14.58 -3.75 19.32
C PRO A 215 -13.92 -3.33 20.63
N ASP A 216 -14.48 -2.30 21.28
CA ASP A 216 -13.96 -1.72 22.53
C ASP A 216 -13.76 -2.78 23.64
N ASP A 217 -14.66 -3.76 23.74
CA ASP A 217 -14.58 -4.82 24.76
C ASP A 217 -13.37 -5.76 24.55
N VAL A 218 -12.95 -5.98 23.31
CA VAL A 218 -11.77 -6.78 22.96
C VAL A 218 -10.51 -5.98 23.23
N LEU A 219 -10.52 -4.70 22.85
CA LEU A 219 -9.41 -3.80 23.08
C LEU A 219 -9.10 -3.62 24.58
N GLU A 220 -10.13 -3.39 25.41
CA GLU A 220 -9.99 -3.27 26.86
C GLU A 220 -9.34 -4.53 27.46
N LYS A 221 -9.80 -5.72 27.08
CA LYS A 221 -9.24 -7.00 27.55
C LYS A 221 -7.75 -7.12 27.21
N ARG A 222 -7.38 -6.82 25.95
CA ARG A 222 -5.98 -6.91 25.48
C ARG A 222 -5.06 -5.93 26.20
N ILE A 223 -5.51 -4.69 26.44
CA ILE A 223 -4.70 -3.71 27.19
C ILE A 223 -4.49 -4.18 28.64
N LEU A 224 -5.54 -4.69 29.29
CA LEU A 224 -5.44 -5.18 30.66
C LEU A 224 -4.50 -6.37 30.78
N GLU A 225 -4.54 -7.30 29.83
CA GLU A 225 -3.60 -8.42 29.77
C GLU A 225 -2.15 -7.94 29.57
N ARG A 226 -1.94 -6.98 28.66
CA ARG A 226 -0.61 -6.41 28.40
C ARG A 226 -0.05 -5.65 29.60
N GLY A 227 -0.87 -4.91 30.33
CA GLY A 227 -0.45 -4.21 31.56
C GLY A 227 0.05 -5.18 32.64
N ARG A 228 -0.42 -6.44 32.64
CA ARG A 228 0.01 -7.48 33.58
C ARG A 228 1.35 -8.13 33.19
N THR A 229 1.69 -8.15 31.90
CA THR A 229 2.85 -8.90 31.38
C THR A 229 4.03 -8.03 30.95
N SER A 230 3.79 -6.79 30.47
CA SER A 230 4.80 -5.98 29.76
C SER A 230 5.49 -4.89 30.59
N GLY A 231 5.02 -4.62 31.81
CA GLY A 231 5.64 -3.60 32.69
C GLY A 231 5.47 -2.14 32.24
N ARG A 232 4.59 -1.84 31.26
CA ARG A 232 4.22 -0.46 30.91
C ARG A 232 3.47 0.21 32.07
N SER A 233 4.10 1.22 32.67
CA SER A 233 3.58 1.94 33.84
C SER A 233 2.36 2.84 33.54
N ASP A 234 2.05 3.05 32.26
CA ASP A 234 0.94 3.87 31.77
C ASP A 234 -0.30 3.06 31.34
N ASP A 235 -0.27 1.72 31.40
CA ASP A 235 -1.41 0.85 31.08
C ASP A 235 -2.31 0.62 32.32
N ASN A 236 -2.96 1.67 32.82
CA ASN A 236 -4.05 1.56 33.81
C ASN A 236 -5.43 1.67 33.10
N VAL A 237 -6.50 1.15 33.73
CA VAL A 237 -7.84 1.10 33.09
C VAL A 237 -8.33 2.49 32.66
N GLU A 238 -8.04 3.51 33.48
CA GLU A 238 -8.51 4.88 33.26
C GLU A 238 -7.77 5.56 32.10
N SER A 239 -6.46 5.39 32.02
CA SER A 239 -5.64 5.86 30.90
C SER A 239 -5.99 5.12 29.60
N ALA A 240 -6.27 3.83 29.67
CA ALA A 240 -6.73 3.03 28.53
C ALA A 240 -8.06 3.59 27.98
N ARG A 241 -9.04 3.84 28.85
CA ARG A 241 -10.34 4.45 28.48
C ARG A 241 -10.18 5.82 27.84
N LYS A 242 -9.35 6.69 28.43
CA LYS A 242 -9.07 8.00 27.84
C LYS A 242 -8.46 7.89 26.44
N ARG A 243 -7.60 6.90 26.21
CA ARG A 243 -7.00 6.64 24.89
C ARG A 243 -8.02 6.07 23.90
N PHE A 244 -8.99 5.27 24.33
CA PHE A 244 -10.10 4.82 23.48
C PHE A 244 -10.97 5.98 23.05
N GLU A 245 -11.37 6.84 24.00
CA GLU A 245 -12.18 8.01 23.71
C GLU A 245 -11.45 8.98 22.76
N THR A 246 -10.15 9.22 23.00
CA THR A 246 -9.31 10.02 22.11
C THR A 246 -9.25 9.41 20.70
N PHE A 247 -9.09 8.09 20.59
CA PHE A 247 -9.09 7.41 19.29
C PHE A 247 -10.43 7.58 18.57
N ARG A 248 -11.56 7.34 19.26
CA ARG A 248 -12.91 7.50 18.68
C ARG A 248 -13.20 8.92 18.21
N THR A 249 -12.83 9.91 19.02
CA THR A 249 -13.20 11.31 18.78
C THR A 249 -12.23 12.03 17.83
N GLN A 250 -10.97 11.61 17.75
CA GLN A 250 -9.95 12.31 16.97
C GLN A 250 -9.37 11.49 15.82
N THR A 251 -9.10 10.19 16.02
CA THR A 251 -8.40 9.37 15.02
C THR A 251 -9.35 8.65 14.07
N ALA A 252 -10.49 8.14 14.55
CA ALA A 252 -11.48 7.51 13.68
C ALA A 252 -12.03 8.47 12.60
N PRO A 253 -12.30 9.77 12.89
CA PRO A 253 -12.65 10.75 11.85
C PRO A 253 -11.57 10.95 10.79
N VAL A 254 -10.29 10.78 11.15
CA VAL A 254 -9.18 10.87 10.18
C VAL A 254 -9.20 9.73 9.18
N VAL A 255 -9.52 8.50 9.61
CA VAL A 255 -9.70 7.35 8.70
C VAL A 255 -10.81 7.66 7.70
N ARG A 256 -11.96 8.16 8.17
CA ARG A 256 -13.08 8.58 7.31
C ARG A 256 -12.72 9.71 6.35
N ALA A 257 -11.88 10.66 6.76
CA ALA A 257 -11.38 11.70 5.86
C ALA A 257 -10.47 11.13 4.76
N LEU A 258 -9.62 10.14 5.08
CA LEU A 258 -8.80 9.44 4.09
C LEU A 258 -9.66 8.62 3.10
N GLU A 259 -10.74 7.99 3.56
CA GLU A 259 -11.73 7.34 2.68
C GLU A 259 -12.37 8.35 1.73
N GLY A 260 -12.68 9.56 2.23
CA GLY A 260 -13.17 10.67 1.42
C GLY A 260 -12.17 11.13 0.36
N VAL A 261 -10.87 11.17 0.69
CA VAL A 261 -9.78 11.42 -0.27
C VAL A 261 -9.77 10.35 -1.35
N GLU A 262 -9.76 9.07 -0.96
CA GLU A 262 -9.80 7.92 -1.88
C GLU A 262 -11.00 8.01 -2.84
N ALA A 263 -12.20 8.26 -2.31
CA ALA A 263 -13.42 8.37 -3.10
C ALA A 263 -13.37 9.54 -4.09
N SER A 264 -12.85 10.69 -3.66
CA SER A 264 -12.71 11.87 -4.50
C SER A 264 -11.72 11.64 -5.65
N GLN A 265 -10.59 10.99 -5.36
CA GLN A 265 -9.59 10.64 -6.38
C GLN A 265 -10.15 9.66 -7.43
N LYS A 266 -10.94 8.66 -7.01
CA LYS A 266 -11.62 7.74 -7.94
C LYS A 266 -12.62 8.47 -8.84
N ALA A 267 -13.34 9.46 -8.29
CA ALA A 267 -14.30 10.25 -9.06
C ALA A 267 -13.63 11.13 -10.13
N GLU A 268 -12.48 11.73 -9.85
CA GLU A 268 -11.73 12.56 -10.81
C GLU A 268 -11.00 11.73 -11.89
N GLY A 269 -10.50 10.55 -11.52
CA GLY A 269 -9.65 9.72 -12.39
C GLY A 269 -10.37 8.93 -13.48
N GLY A 270 -11.71 8.92 -13.51
CA GLY A 270 -12.50 8.17 -14.49
C GLY A 270 -12.27 6.65 -14.45
N ASN A 271 -11.64 6.14 -13.39
CA ASN A 271 -11.19 4.75 -13.23
C ASN A 271 -11.28 4.35 -11.74
N GLU A 272 -11.34 3.05 -11.44
CA GLU A 272 -11.53 2.49 -10.08
C GLU A 272 -10.33 2.69 -9.12
N CYS A 273 -9.24 3.33 -9.55
CA CYS A 273 -7.97 3.37 -8.81
C CYS A 273 -7.66 4.76 -8.25
N SER A 274 -7.11 4.81 -7.03
CA SER A 274 -6.72 6.02 -6.29
C SER A 274 -5.25 5.94 -5.88
N THR A 275 -4.60 7.09 -5.65
CA THR A 275 -3.22 7.12 -5.15
C THR A 275 -3.17 6.77 -3.65
N VAL A 276 -4.25 7.06 -2.93
CA VAL A 276 -4.46 6.65 -1.53
C VAL A 276 -5.49 5.54 -1.49
N ARG A 277 -5.16 4.44 -0.81
CA ARG A 277 -6.11 3.37 -0.50
C ARG A 277 -6.28 3.22 1.01
N VAL A 278 -7.50 3.05 1.47
CA VAL A 278 -7.81 2.72 2.87
C VAL A 278 -8.28 1.27 2.95
N ALA A 279 -7.60 0.46 3.77
CA ALA A 279 -7.95 -0.93 4.00
C ALA A 279 -8.38 -1.13 5.46
N HIS A 280 -9.62 -1.59 5.65
CA HIS A 280 -10.16 -1.95 6.95
C HIS A 280 -9.84 -3.41 7.26
N ILE A 281 -9.13 -3.62 8.37
CA ILE A 281 -8.71 -4.93 8.83
C ILE A 281 -9.44 -5.25 10.13
N ASN A 282 -10.20 -6.34 10.12
CA ASN A 282 -10.87 -6.82 11.32
C ASN A 282 -9.83 -7.37 12.32
N GLY A 283 -9.55 -6.61 13.38
CA GLY A 283 -8.55 -6.94 14.41
C GLY A 283 -9.04 -7.89 15.50
N LYS A 284 -10.26 -8.45 15.42
CA LYS A 284 -10.85 -9.30 16.48
C LYS A 284 -10.27 -10.71 16.56
N GLY A 285 -9.83 -11.26 15.43
CA GLY A 285 -9.37 -12.65 15.30
C GLY A 285 -8.06 -12.99 16.01
N THR A 286 -7.54 -14.19 15.74
CA THR A 286 -6.18 -14.58 16.14
C THR A 286 -5.14 -13.76 15.37
N ILE A 287 -3.87 -13.87 15.78
CA ILE A 287 -2.78 -13.16 15.09
C ILE A 287 -2.73 -13.55 13.61
N GLU A 288 -2.93 -14.84 13.32
CA GLU A 288 -2.89 -15.43 11.99
C GLU A 288 -4.10 -15.00 11.14
N GLU A 289 -5.30 -14.99 11.69
CA GLU A 289 -6.51 -14.52 10.99
C GLU A 289 -6.39 -13.03 10.61
N VAL A 290 -5.90 -12.21 11.54
CA VAL A 290 -5.66 -10.78 11.30
C VAL A 290 -4.51 -10.58 10.31
N TRP A 291 -3.51 -11.45 10.34
CA TRP A 291 -2.39 -11.44 9.41
C TRP A 291 -2.82 -11.76 7.99
N ASP A 292 -3.70 -12.76 7.78
CA ASP A 292 -4.19 -13.10 6.45
C ASP A 292 -4.91 -11.90 5.79
N LEU A 293 -5.73 -11.18 6.57
CA LEU A 293 -6.40 -9.95 6.11
C LEU A 293 -5.41 -8.80 5.88
N THR A 294 -4.41 -8.67 6.74
CA THR A 294 -3.34 -7.67 6.58
C THR A 294 -2.53 -7.93 5.32
N ARG A 295 -2.16 -9.20 5.08
CA ARG A 295 -1.40 -9.67 3.92
C ARG A 295 -2.15 -9.36 2.63
N GLU A 296 -3.44 -9.71 2.55
CA GLU A 296 -4.27 -9.39 1.38
C GLU A 296 -4.32 -7.88 1.08
N ALA A 297 -4.44 -7.04 2.12
CA ALA A 297 -4.42 -5.60 1.96
C ALA A 297 -3.06 -5.08 1.45
N VAL A 298 -1.95 -5.58 2.01
CA VAL A 298 -0.59 -5.17 1.64
C VAL A 298 -0.20 -5.67 0.25
N ASP A 299 -0.57 -6.91 -0.10
CA ASP A 299 -0.35 -7.51 -1.41
C ASP A 299 -0.91 -6.65 -2.55
N GLY A 300 -2.03 -5.95 -2.32
CA GLY A 300 -2.57 -5.00 -3.28
C GLY A 300 -1.64 -3.83 -3.62
N TYR A 301 -0.87 -3.33 -2.64
CA TYR A 301 0.14 -2.27 -2.87
C TYR A 301 1.37 -2.83 -3.58
N VAL A 302 1.83 -4.01 -3.14
CA VAL A 302 2.98 -4.73 -3.72
C VAL A 302 2.69 -5.09 -5.18
N LEU A 303 1.47 -5.50 -5.49
CA LEU A 303 1.02 -5.80 -6.85
C LEU A 303 1.02 -4.55 -7.74
N ASN A 304 0.55 -3.41 -7.22
CA ASN A 304 0.60 -2.14 -7.93
C ASN A 304 2.05 -1.74 -8.29
N ASP A 305 2.98 -1.96 -7.36
CA ASP A 305 4.40 -1.63 -7.54
C ASP A 305 5.06 -2.50 -8.62
N VAL A 306 4.82 -3.81 -8.61
CA VAL A 306 5.39 -4.69 -9.64
C VAL A 306 4.78 -4.41 -11.02
N LEU A 307 3.48 -4.07 -11.08
CA LEU A 307 2.84 -3.66 -12.34
C LEU A 307 3.46 -2.36 -12.87
N SER A 308 3.77 -1.40 -11.99
CA SER A 308 4.44 -0.15 -12.36
C SER A 308 5.84 -0.43 -12.92
N ALA A 309 6.63 -1.28 -12.25
CA ALA A 309 7.97 -1.67 -12.73
C ALA A 309 7.91 -2.42 -14.07
N ASN A 310 6.92 -3.30 -14.25
CA ASN A 310 6.73 -4.05 -15.49
C ASN A 310 6.26 -3.15 -16.65
N ALA A 311 5.40 -2.18 -16.38
CA ALA A 311 5.01 -1.18 -17.37
C ALA A 311 6.21 -0.32 -17.81
N ALA A 312 7.02 0.17 -16.85
CA ALA A 312 8.23 0.94 -17.14
C ALA A 312 9.25 0.12 -17.96
N LEU A 313 9.40 -1.18 -17.66
CA LEU A 313 10.24 -2.08 -18.44
C LEU A 313 9.74 -2.18 -19.89
N MET A 314 8.42 -2.31 -20.10
CA MET A 314 7.85 -2.37 -21.44
C MET A 314 7.94 -1.05 -22.20
N GLU A 315 7.86 0.09 -21.51
CA GLU A 315 8.14 1.40 -22.10
C GLU A 315 9.59 1.49 -22.57
N ALA A 316 10.55 1.01 -21.78
CA ALA A 316 11.96 0.95 -22.16
C ALA A 316 12.19 0.08 -23.41
N VAL A 317 11.53 -1.10 -23.48
CA VAL A 317 11.54 -1.96 -24.68
C VAL A 317 11.01 -1.20 -25.90
N ASN A 318 9.84 -0.57 -25.78
CA ASN A 318 9.20 0.16 -26.88
C ASN A 318 10.02 1.37 -27.35
N ALA A 319 10.76 2.01 -26.43
CA ALA A 319 11.60 3.16 -26.72
C ALA A 319 13.00 2.80 -27.24
N GLY A 320 13.40 1.52 -27.19
CA GLY A 320 14.78 1.12 -27.48
C GLY A 320 15.77 1.55 -26.37
N ASP A 321 15.30 1.84 -25.16
CA ASP A 321 16.13 2.33 -24.06
C ASP A 321 16.77 1.15 -23.29
N ALA A 322 17.92 0.71 -23.79
CA ALA A 322 18.73 -0.36 -23.21
C ALA A 322 19.12 -0.09 -21.75
N ALA A 323 19.42 1.17 -21.40
CA ALA A 323 19.86 1.52 -20.05
C ALA A 323 18.71 1.45 -19.04
N ALA A 324 17.53 1.96 -19.41
CA ALA A 324 16.33 1.85 -18.58
C ALA A 324 15.88 0.39 -18.40
N TYR A 325 15.99 -0.42 -19.45
CA TYR A 325 15.70 -1.86 -19.37
C TYR A 325 16.65 -2.57 -18.41
N ALA A 326 17.97 -2.39 -18.56
CA ALA A 326 18.97 -3.00 -17.69
C ALA A 326 18.82 -2.55 -16.22
N ALA A 327 18.45 -1.28 -16.00
CA ALA A 327 18.14 -0.77 -14.67
C ALA A 327 16.94 -1.45 -14.00
N LEU A 328 16.11 -2.21 -14.72
CA LEU A 328 15.00 -2.99 -14.18
C LEU A 328 15.25 -4.50 -14.18
N CYS A 329 16.40 -4.97 -14.68
CA CYS A 329 16.80 -6.37 -14.66
C CYS A 329 17.82 -6.65 -13.55
N ASP A 330 17.81 -7.89 -13.06
CA ASP A 330 18.89 -8.39 -12.21
C ASP A 330 20.15 -8.65 -13.05
N ALA A 331 21.33 -8.46 -12.47
CA ALA A 331 22.58 -8.66 -13.21
C ALA A 331 22.74 -10.11 -13.69
N GLY A 332 22.24 -11.09 -12.93
CA GLY A 332 22.29 -12.51 -13.30
C GLY A 332 21.42 -12.88 -14.51
N MET A 333 20.46 -12.03 -14.89
CA MET A 333 19.69 -12.19 -16.14
C MET A 333 20.49 -11.82 -17.39
N LEU A 334 21.65 -11.19 -17.22
CA LEU A 334 22.49 -10.67 -18.29
C LEU A 334 23.78 -11.49 -18.45
N VAL A 335 23.89 -12.64 -17.77
CA VAL A 335 25.04 -13.55 -17.79
C VAL A 335 24.64 -14.86 -18.46
N ASP A 336 25.39 -15.29 -19.48
CA ASP A 336 25.20 -16.60 -20.12
C ASP A 336 25.75 -17.71 -19.21
N GLU A 337 24.93 -18.73 -18.89
CA GLU A 337 25.37 -19.92 -18.15
C GLU A 337 26.20 -20.90 -19.00
N ASP A 338 26.29 -20.66 -20.32
CA ASP A 338 26.90 -21.58 -21.31
C ASP A 338 28.31 -21.15 -21.81
N GLU A 339 28.91 -20.07 -21.30
CA GLU A 339 30.31 -19.71 -21.64
C GLU A 339 31.30 -20.44 -20.71
N GLU A 340 31.69 -21.67 -21.07
CA GLU A 340 32.81 -22.41 -20.45
C GLU A 340 34.20 -21.79 -20.71
N ASP A 341 34.28 -20.68 -21.47
CA ASP A 341 35.54 -20.01 -21.82
C ASP A 341 35.72 -18.70 -21.03
N GLU A 342 36.48 -18.78 -19.92
CA GLU A 342 36.84 -17.64 -19.04
C GLU A 342 37.49 -16.44 -19.80
N ASP A 343 37.99 -16.65 -21.02
CA ASP A 343 38.68 -15.63 -21.83
C ASP A 343 37.75 -14.81 -22.75
N ALA A 344 36.50 -15.25 -23.01
CA ALA A 344 35.53 -14.54 -23.87
C ALA A 344 34.60 -13.60 -23.09
N ALA A 345 34.29 -13.95 -21.85
CA ALA A 345 33.46 -13.16 -20.94
C ALA A 345 34.07 -11.79 -20.59
N GLU A 346 35.38 -11.60 -20.77
CA GLU A 346 36.06 -10.31 -20.51
C GLU A 346 35.91 -9.27 -21.64
N ASN A 347 35.33 -9.62 -22.81
CA ASN A 347 35.32 -8.73 -23.99
C ASN A 347 33.96 -8.45 -24.65
N GLU A 348 32.84 -8.97 -24.15
CA GLU A 348 31.52 -8.46 -24.56
C GLU A 348 31.04 -7.40 -23.56
N ASP A 349 30.86 -6.16 -24.04
CA ASP A 349 30.29 -5.12 -23.20
C ASP A 349 28.83 -5.45 -22.84
N GLU A 350 28.41 -5.01 -21.66
CA GLU A 350 27.03 -5.15 -21.15
C GLU A 350 25.97 -4.65 -22.16
N GLY A 351 26.34 -3.71 -23.04
CA GLY A 351 25.51 -3.18 -24.12
C GLY A 351 25.30 -4.12 -25.30
N GLY A 352 26.26 -4.97 -25.66
CA GLY A 352 26.14 -5.97 -26.74
C GLY A 352 25.12 -7.06 -26.42
N ARG A 353 24.95 -7.38 -25.13
CA ARG A 353 24.02 -8.41 -24.63
C ARG A 353 22.60 -7.87 -24.46
N ILE A 354 22.46 -6.64 -23.96
CA ILE A 354 21.17 -5.94 -24.02
C ILE A 354 20.73 -5.79 -25.48
N ALA A 355 21.65 -5.56 -26.42
CA ALA A 355 21.32 -5.53 -27.84
C ALA A 355 20.78 -6.88 -28.37
N ARG A 356 21.28 -8.05 -27.93
CA ARG A 356 20.69 -9.36 -28.27
C ARG A 356 19.29 -9.55 -27.68
N ILE A 357 19.10 -9.16 -26.42
CA ILE A 357 17.77 -9.20 -25.80
C ILE A 357 16.80 -8.32 -26.60
N PHE A 358 17.21 -7.09 -26.96
CA PHE A 358 16.39 -6.19 -27.79
C PHE A 358 16.19 -6.70 -29.24
N GLU A 359 17.15 -7.43 -29.80
CA GLU A 359 17.00 -8.19 -31.05
C GLU A 359 15.95 -9.30 -30.91
N GLU A 360 15.94 -10.04 -29.80
CA GLU A 360 14.87 -11.01 -29.51
C GLU A 360 13.53 -10.33 -29.26
N TYR A 361 13.47 -9.13 -28.67
CA TYR A 361 12.25 -8.31 -28.60
C TYR A 361 11.83 -7.74 -29.97
N GLU A 362 12.60 -7.98 -31.03
CA GLU A 362 12.43 -7.45 -32.39
C GLU A 362 12.29 -5.92 -32.40
N VAL A 363 12.90 -5.23 -31.43
CA VAL A 363 12.91 -3.77 -31.37
C VAL A 363 13.78 -3.29 -32.52
N ALA A 364 13.13 -2.85 -33.59
CA ALA A 364 13.78 -2.52 -34.85
C ALA A 364 15.03 -1.64 -34.60
N ARG A 365 16.20 -2.13 -35.01
CA ARG A 365 17.37 -1.27 -35.19
C ARG A 365 16.98 -0.22 -36.24
N LEU A 366 16.88 1.05 -35.83
CA LEU A 366 17.24 2.14 -36.72
C LEU A 366 18.71 1.90 -37.09
N ALA A 367 18.95 1.36 -38.28
CA ALA A 367 20.29 1.09 -38.75
C ALA A 367 21.16 2.37 -38.60
N PRO A 368 22.39 2.28 -38.06
CA PRO A 368 23.31 3.41 -38.12
C PRO A 368 23.57 3.76 -39.60
N PRO A 369 23.80 5.04 -39.94
CA PRO A 369 24.23 5.39 -41.29
C PRO A 369 25.59 4.72 -41.52
N GLU A 370 25.64 3.71 -42.37
CA GLU A 370 26.90 3.08 -42.78
C GLU A 370 27.70 4.11 -43.57
N ASP A 371 28.95 4.31 -43.14
CA ASP A 371 29.93 5.17 -43.81
C ASP A 371 30.12 4.70 -45.27
N ASP A 372 29.85 5.64 -46.19
CA ASP A 372 30.28 5.73 -47.59
C ASP A 372 30.88 4.46 -48.25
N ASP A 373 30.05 3.65 -48.91
CA ASP A 373 30.46 2.97 -50.14
C ASP A 373 29.32 2.95 -51.17
N GLU A 374 29.67 3.18 -52.44
CA GLU A 374 28.74 3.42 -53.56
C GLU A 374 27.90 2.16 -53.87
N GLY A 375 26.71 2.09 -53.28
CA GLY A 375 25.68 1.12 -53.63
C GLY A 375 24.46 1.31 -52.75
N SER A 376 23.53 2.18 -53.18
CA SER A 376 22.30 2.54 -52.47
C SER A 376 21.57 1.29 -51.93
N ALA A 377 21.78 0.97 -50.65
CA ALA A 377 20.98 -0.03 -49.95
C ALA A 377 19.55 0.51 -49.81
N PRO A 378 18.51 -0.29 -50.10
CA PRO A 378 17.14 0.16 -49.93
C PRO A 378 16.89 0.45 -48.44
N SER A 379 16.46 1.67 -48.12
CA SER A 379 16.06 2.01 -46.75
C SER A 379 14.72 1.33 -46.42
N VAL A 380 14.79 0.16 -45.80
CA VAL A 380 13.61 -0.53 -45.27
C VAL A 380 13.15 0.18 -44.00
N THR A 381 11.91 0.66 -43.99
CA THR A 381 11.32 1.23 -42.77
C THR A 381 10.49 0.17 -42.06
N VAL A 382 10.89 -0.20 -40.85
CA VAL A 382 10.15 -1.11 -39.97
C VAL A 382 9.42 -0.31 -38.90
N THR A 383 8.10 -0.39 -38.85
CA THR A 383 7.31 0.18 -37.74
C THR A 383 6.76 -0.95 -36.89
N GLN A 384 6.99 -0.88 -35.57
CA GLN A 384 6.52 -1.86 -34.61
C GLN A 384 5.52 -1.22 -33.64
N LYS A 385 4.32 -1.78 -33.55
CA LYS A 385 3.33 -1.41 -32.53
C LYS A 385 3.12 -2.59 -31.60
N HIS A 386 3.18 -2.34 -30.29
CA HIS A 386 2.96 -3.34 -29.26
C HIS A 386 1.59 -3.14 -28.61
N GLU A 387 0.85 -4.23 -28.44
CA GLU A 387 -0.40 -4.25 -27.68
C GLU A 387 -0.33 -5.35 -26.62
N VAL A 388 -0.78 -5.03 -25.40
CA VAL A 388 -0.76 -5.94 -24.25
C VAL A 388 -2.18 -6.39 -23.95
N SER A 389 -2.39 -7.69 -23.81
CA SER A 389 -3.68 -8.30 -23.44
C SER A 389 -3.50 -9.48 -22.48
N ASN A 390 -4.61 -10.02 -21.95
CA ASN A 390 -4.62 -11.20 -21.07
C ASN A 390 -3.59 -11.14 -19.92
N ALA A 391 -3.43 -9.94 -19.35
CA ALA A 391 -2.47 -9.68 -18.29
C ALA A 391 -2.95 -10.27 -16.97
N GLU A 392 -2.05 -11.01 -16.32
CA GLU A 392 -2.23 -11.65 -15.02
C GLU A 392 -1.01 -11.33 -14.16
N ALA A 393 -1.24 -11.03 -12.88
CA ALA A 393 -0.16 -10.79 -11.94
C ALA A 393 -0.48 -11.45 -10.60
N SER A 394 0.54 -12.05 -9.99
CA SER A 394 0.41 -12.74 -8.70
C SER A 394 1.64 -12.52 -7.82
N ILE A 395 1.39 -12.41 -6.53
CA ILE A 395 2.43 -12.32 -5.49
C ILE A 395 2.72 -13.75 -5.01
N GLN A 396 3.98 -14.19 -5.09
CA GLN A 396 4.41 -15.50 -4.57
C GLN A 396 4.74 -15.39 -3.08
N ASP A 397 5.51 -14.36 -2.74
CA ASP A 397 5.79 -13.92 -1.38
C ASP A 397 5.93 -12.39 -1.40
N GLY A 398 5.98 -11.73 -0.24
CA GLY A 398 6.05 -10.26 -0.17
C GLY A 398 7.25 -9.61 -0.89
N THR A 399 8.18 -10.41 -1.40
CA THR A 399 9.37 -9.99 -2.15
C THR A 399 9.44 -10.58 -3.57
N LYS A 400 8.51 -11.44 -3.98
CA LYS A 400 8.52 -12.10 -5.28
C LYS A 400 7.16 -12.07 -5.94
N ALA A 401 7.15 -11.75 -7.23
CA ALA A 401 5.92 -11.67 -8.01
C ALA A 401 6.13 -12.23 -9.41
N VAL A 402 5.03 -12.62 -10.04
CA VAL A 402 5.01 -13.05 -11.44
C VAL A 402 4.00 -12.20 -12.20
N VAL A 403 4.43 -11.67 -13.34
CA VAL A 403 3.56 -10.95 -14.28
C VAL A 403 3.59 -11.68 -15.61
N SER A 404 2.42 -12.10 -16.08
CA SER A 404 2.23 -12.79 -17.36
C SER A 404 1.26 -12.01 -18.24
N TYR A 405 1.51 -11.94 -19.53
CA TYR A 405 0.66 -11.22 -20.47
C TYR A 405 0.90 -11.69 -21.90
N ASP A 406 -0.06 -11.44 -22.77
CA ASP A 406 0.07 -11.66 -24.20
C ASP A 406 0.47 -10.32 -24.84
N ARG A 407 1.57 -10.34 -25.60
CA ARG A 407 2.06 -9.19 -26.36
C ARG A 407 1.90 -9.45 -27.84
N THR A 408 1.08 -8.63 -28.49
CA THR A 408 0.89 -8.63 -29.94
C THR A 408 1.78 -7.55 -30.57
N MET A 409 2.60 -7.96 -31.52
CA MET A 409 3.54 -7.11 -32.26
C MET A 409 3.05 -7.01 -33.70
N LEU A 410 2.73 -5.79 -34.12
CA LEU A 410 2.42 -5.46 -35.51
C LEU A 410 3.68 -4.91 -36.17
N ILE A 411 4.27 -5.69 -37.05
CA ILE A 411 5.51 -5.37 -37.77
C ILE A 411 5.13 -5.00 -39.19
N THR A 412 5.29 -3.72 -39.54
CA THR A 412 5.08 -3.25 -40.92
C THR A 412 6.41 -2.98 -41.58
N ILE A 413 6.66 -3.69 -42.68
CA ILE A 413 7.87 -3.57 -43.50
C ILE A 413 7.49 -2.81 -44.78
N GLN A 414 8.00 -1.58 -44.93
CA GLN A 414 7.83 -0.80 -46.15
C GLN A 414 9.11 -0.83 -47.00
N GLY A 415 9.00 -1.31 -48.23
CA GLY A 415 10.02 -1.16 -49.27
C GLY A 415 9.75 0.08 -50.14
N GLU A 416 10.80 0.81 -50.53
CA GLU A 416 10.66 1.91 -51.49
C GLU A 416 10.53 1.36 -52.92
N GLY A 417 9.29 1.19 -53.38
CA GLY A 417 8.94 0.97 -54.78
C GLY A 417 7.52 1.48 -55.05
N GLU A 418 7.34 2.35 -56.04
CA GLU A 418 6.01 2.81 -56.47
C GLU A 418 5.15 1.61 -56.91
N GLY A 419 4.34 1.07 -55.99
CA GLY A 419 3.37 0.00 -56.26
C GLY A 419 3.51 -1.29 -55.44
N GLU A 420 4.51 -1.44 -54.58
CA GLU A 420 4.61 -2.60 -53.68
C GLU A 420 3.99 -2.26 -52.31
N GLY A 421 2.89 -2.93 -51.98
CA GLY A 421 2.23 -2.79 -50.68
C GLY A 421 3.14 -3.30 -49.56
N GLY A 422 3.29 -2.53 -48.49
CA GLY A 422 4.03 -2.97 -47.31
C GLY A 422 3.45 -4.27 -46.73
N GLU A 423 4.33 -5.18 -46.31
CA GLU A 423 3.94 -6.41 -45.62
C GLU A 423 3.74 -6.10 -44.14
N THR A 424 2.57 -6.44 -43.61
CA THR A 424 2.29 -6.36 -42.17
C THR A 424 2.19 -7.77 -41.63
N VAL A 425 3.10 -8.12 -40.72
CA VAL A 425 3.07 -9.36 -39.95
C VAL A 425 2.55 -9.04 -38.55
N GLU A 426 1.61 -9.85 -38.07
CA GLU A 426 1.10 -9.79 -36.71
C GLU A 426 1.60 -11.02 -35.97
N ARG A 427 2.31 -10.83 -34.87
CA ARG A 427 2.82 -11.93 -34.05
C ARG A 427 2.39 -11.75 -32.61
N THR A 428 1.85 -12.79 -31.99
CA THR A 428 1.43 -12.77 -30.59
C THR A 428 2.25 -13.77 -29.77
N VAL A 429 2.81 -13.28 -28.66
CA VAL A 429 3.62 -14.07 -27.73
C VAL A 429 3.11 -13.97 -26.30
N ARG A 430 3.09 -15.08 -25.57
CA ARG A 430 2.91 -15.10 -24.11
C ARG A 430 4.25 -14.75 -23.49
N GLU A 431 4.29 -13.70 -22.69
CA GLU A 431 5.45 -13.33 -21.89
C GLU A 431 5.16 -13.56 -20.41
N THR A 432 6.13 -14.08 -19.69
CA THR A 432 6.07 -14.28 -18.24
C THR A 432 7.37 -13.80 -17.61
N ARG A 433 7.25 -12.88 -16.66
CA ARG A 433 8.36 -12.29 -15.94
C ARG A 433 8.26 -12.61 -14.47
N VAL A 434 9.37 -13.05 -13.89
CA VAL A 434 9.53 -13.22 -12.46
C VAL A 434 10.26 -12.00 -11.93
N TRP A 435 9.70 -11.40 -10.91
CA TRP A 435 10.20 -10.20 -10.25
C TRP A 435 10.64 -10.54 -8.84
N SER A 436 11.77 -9.97 -8.43
CA SER A 436 12.26 -10.03 -7.06
C SER A 436 12.51 -8.61 -6.57
N HIS A 437 12.14 -8.34 -5.32
CA HIS A 437 12.33 -7.05 -4.69
C HIS A 437 13.62 -7.03 -3.88
N GLY A 438 14.48 -6.04 -4.11
CA GLY A 438 15.78 -5.88 -3.42
C GLY A 438 16.09 -4.42 -3.06
N GLU A 439 17.36 -4.11 -2.82
CA GLU A 439 17.85 -2.77 -2.42
C GLU A 439 17.59 -1.66 -3.47
N GLY A 440 17.41 -2.04 -4.74
CA GLY A 440 17.10 -1.13 -5.84
C GLY A 440 15.63 -1.09 -6.26
N GLY A 441 14.71 -1.71 -5.52
CA GLY A 441 13.33 -1.90 -5.95
C GLY A 441 13.08 -3.27 -6.59
N TRP A 442 12.00 -3.35 -7.35
CA TRP A 442 11.66 -4.51 -8.16
C TRP A 442 12.64 -4.68 -9.32
N LYS A 443 13.18 -5.91 -9.43
CA LYS A 443 14.04 -6.34 -10.53
C LYS A 443 13.45 -7.57 -11.20
N CYS A 444 13.43 -7.56 -12.52
CA CYS A 444 13.10 -8.74 -13.31
C CYS A 444 14.28 -9.72 -13.22
N VAL A 445 14.05 -10.87 -12.59
CA VAL A 445 15.06 -11.93 -12.34
C VAL A 445 14.91 -13.12 -13.27
N HIS A 446 13.78 -13.26 -13.95
CA HIS A 446 13.57 -14.30 -14.94
C HIS A 446 12.58 -13.85 -16.02
N PHE A 447 12.78 -14.30 -17.25
CA PHE A 447 11.90 -14.02 -18.38
C PHE A 447 11.70 -15.27 -19.21
N TYR A 448 10.45 -15.55 -19.56
CA TYR A 448 10.07 -16.63 -20.45
C TYR A 448 9.11 -16.12 -21.51
N ARG A 449 9.25 -16.65 -22.73
CA ARG A 449 8.38 -16.34 -23.88
C ARG A 449 7.90 -17.63 -24.56
N THR A 450 6.63 -17.65 -24.95
CA THR A 450 6.05 -18.69 -25.81
C THR A 450 5.32 -18.04 -26.98
N LEU A 451 5.57 -18.52 -28.20
CA LEU A 451 4.79 -18.10 -29.37
C LEU A 451 3.36 -18.63 -29.26
N ILE A 452 2.36 -17.74 -29.41
CA ILE A 452 0.94 -18.11 -29.45
C ILE A 452 0.48 -18.21 -30.91
N GLU A 453 0.77 -17.18 -31.69
CA GLU A 453 0.29 -17.02 -33.07
C GLU A 453 1.30 -16.18 -33.89
N GLU A 454 1.50 -16.52 -35.17
CA GLU A 454 2.36 -15.81 -36.13
C GLU A 454 1.72 -15.78 -37.52
#